data_AF-A0AAE1FVP5-F1
#
_entry.id   AF-A0AAE1FVP5-F1
#
_cell.length_a   1.000
_cell.length_b   1.000
_cell.length_c   1.000
_cell.angle_alpha   90.00
_cell.angle_beta   90.00
_cell.angle_gamma   90.00
#
_symmetry.space_group_name_H-M   'P 1'
#
loop_
_entity.id
_entity.type
_entity.pdbx_description
1 polymer ?
#
loop_
_entity_poly.entity_id
_entity_poly.type
_entity_poly.pdbx_seq_one_letter_code
_entity_poly.pdbx_strand_id
1 'polypeptide(L)'
;MDRSSSMKSMDSEREKFRTYVEKSGVISALTDVLVHLYEEPQRPSDALQYIKSSLAAHHEGVVRCSIFEEKVKELEGTVESLRSRVKELEAEVSSLKDPNTSHPSQPQQQSSPATTAAPTIPVTATSTPASDPAI
;
A
#
# COMPACT_ATOMS: atom_id res chain seq x y z
N MET A 1 -21.30 57.40 -1.06
CA MET A 1 -20.70 57.10 0.25
C MET A 1 -19.78 55.86 0.08
N ASP A 2 -18.86 55.87 -0.90
CA ASP A 2 -18.42 54.59 -1.51
C ASP A 2 -16.93 54.26 -1.41
N ARG A 3 -16.07 55.22 -1.08
CA ARG A 3 -14.62 54.93 -0.95
C ARG A 3 -14.30 53.98 0.20
N SER A 4 -15.03 54.06 1.31
CA SER A 4 -14.78 53.20 2.48
C SER A 4 -15.20 51.75 2.26
N SER A 5 -16.23 51.51 1.44
CA SER A 5 -16.65 50.16 1.05
C SER A 5 -15.64 49.52 0.08
N SER A 6 -15.16 50.30 -0.90
CA SER A 6 -14.12 49.85 -1.84
C SER A 6 -12.78 49.54 -1.15
N MET A 7 -12.34 50.33 -0.17
CA MET A 7 -11.14 50.03 0.61
C MET A 7 -11.27 48.73 1.41
N LYS A 8 -12.42 48.49 2.07
CA LYS A 8 -12.68 47.23 2.78
C LYS A 8 -12.70 46.01 1.85
N SER A 9 -13.22 46.17 0.62
CA SER A 9 -13.19 45.12 -0.40
C SER A 9 -11.75 44.80 -0.83
N MET A 10 -10.93 45.83 -1.09
CA MET A 10 -9.52 45.65 -1.46
C MET A 10 -8.70 45.01 -0.32
N ASP A 11 -8.99 45.37 0.93
CA ASP A 11 -8.35 44.76 2.10
C ASP A 11 -8.73 43.27 2.23
N SER A 12 -10.00 42.91 1.96
CA SER A 12 -10.45 41.52 1.95
C SER A 12 -9.77 40.68 0.86
N GLU A 13 -9.61 41.21 -0.35
CA GLU A 13 -8.92 40.50 -1.43
C GLU A 13 -7.42 40.33 -1.14
N ARG A 14 -6.77 41.36 -0.57
CA ARG A 14 -5.38 41.28 -0.14
C ARG A 14 -5.16 40.22 0.93
N GLU A 15 -6.06 40.13 1.90
CA GLU A 15 -5.97 39.13 2.97
C GLU A 15 -6.16 37.70 2.44
N LYS A 16 -7.10 37.50 1.50
CA LYS A 16 -7.28 36.20 0.83
C LYS A 16 -6.04 35.79 0.05
N PHE A 17 -5.42 36.73 -0.67
CA PHE A 17 -4.18 36.47 -1.40
C PHE A 17 -3.05 36.10 -0.43
N ARG A 18 -2.88 36.87 0.64
CA ARG A 18 -1.88 36.59 1.69
C ARG A 18 -2.06 35.18 2.26
N THR A 19 -3.27 34.86 2.69
CA THR A 19 -3.61 33.52 3.22
C THR A 19 -3.31 32.42 2.21
N TYR A 20 -3.61 32.64 0.94
CA TYR A 20 -3.31 31.69 -0.13
C TYR A 20 -1.79 31.47 -0.30
N VAL A 21 -1.00 32.54 -0.36
CA VAL A 21 0.46 32.46 -0.51
C VAL A 21 1.11 31.81 0.71
N GLU A 22 0.58 32.06 1.91
CA GLU A 22 1.03 31.41 3.15
C GLU A 22 0.65 29.91 3.16
N LYS A 23 -0.60 29.56 2.86
CA LYS A 23 -1.07 28.15 2.86
C LYS A 23 -0.45 27.30 1.75
N SER A 24 -0.12 27.92 0.61
CA SER A 24 0.58 27.23 -0.49
C SER A 24 2.08 27.06 -0.24
N GLY A 25 2.60 27.59 0.88
CA GLY A 25 4.02 27.43 1.23
C GLY A 25 4.98 28.26 0.38
N VAL A 26 4.48 29.15 -0.48
CA VAL A 26 5.32 29.99 -1.37
C VAL A 26 6.28 30.86 -0.55
N ILE A 27 5.81 31.42 0.59
CA ILE A 27 6.68 32.20 1.48
C ILE A 27 7.80 31.34 2.07
N SER A 28 7.48 30.11 2.50
CA SER A 28 8.48 29.20 3.06
C SER A 28 9.54 28.84 2.01
N ALA A 29 9.11 28.44 0.81
CA ALA A 29 10.01 28.07 -0.28
C ALA A 29 10.92 29.24 -0.71
N LEU A 30 10.39 30.46 -0.80
CA LEU A 30 11.20 31.64 -1.10
C LEU A 30 12.19 31.94 0.03
N THR A 31 11.78 31.79 1.28
CA THR A 31 12.64 31.99 2.46
C THR A 31 13.79 30.99 2.44
N ASP A 32 13.50 29.71 2.22
CA ASP A 32 14.50 28.64 2.19
C ASP A 32 15.52 28.88 1.08
N VAL A 33 15.08 29.24 -0.14
CA VAL A 33 16.00 29.54 -1.25
C VAL A 33 16.89 30.74 -0.95
N LEU A 34 16.35 31.78 -0.29
CA LEU A 34 17.14 32.94 0.11
C LEU A 34 18.14 32.62 1.23
N VAL A 35 17.78 31.74 2.17
CA VAL A 35 18.70 31.24 3.20
C VAL A 35 19.82 30.43 2.56
N HIS A 36 19.51 29.49 1.66
CA HIS A 36 20.53 28.72 0.93
C HIS A 36 21.48 29.63 0.15
N LEU A 37 20.96 30.66 -0.54
CA LEU A 37 21.79 31.63 -1.25
C LEU A 37 22.66 32.47 -0.28
N TYR A 38 22.18 32.72 0.94
CA TYR A 38 22.94 33.44 1.97
C TYR A 38 24.07 32.57 2.55
N GLU A 39 23.81 31.28 2.76
CA GLU A 39 24.77 30.32 3.32
C GLU A 39 25.80 29.82 2.30
N GLU A 40 25.56 30.04 1.01
CA GLU A 40 26.44 29.55 -0.06
C GLU A 40 27.83 30.24 -0.02
N PRO A 41 28.92 29.49 0.23
CA PRO A 41 30.25 30.08 0.40
C PRO A 41 30.83 30.64 -0.91
N GLN A 42 30.39 30.10 -2.05
CA GLN A 42 30.65 30.67 -3.37
C GLN A 42 29.36 31.23 -3.94
N ARG A 43 29.15 32.54 -3.77
CA ARG A 43 27.97 33.18 -4.34
C ARG A 43 27.96 33.02 -5.86
N PRO A 44 26.88 32.48 -6.45
CA PRO A 44 26.77 32.36 -7.88
C PRO A 44 26.86 33.74 -8.53
N SER A 45 27.56 33.83 -9.66
CA SER A 45 27.68 35.08 -10.42
C SER A 45 26.33 35.61 -10.90
N ASP A 46 25.35 34.72 -11.05
CA ASP A 46 23.96 35.04 -11.37
C ASP A 46 23.02 34.47 -10.29
N ALA A 47 22.69 35.32 -9.31
CA ALA A 47 21.78 34.98 -8.22
C ALA A 47 20.35 34.68 -8.70
N LEU A 48 19.90 35.30 -9.79
CA LEU A 48 18.54 35.09 -10.31
C LEU A 48 18.40 33.70 -10.94
N GLN A 49 19.42 33.25 -11.67
CA GLN A 49 19.46 31.88 -12.21
C GLN A 49 19.50 30.83 -11.11
N TYR A 50 20.25 31.10 -10.03
CA TYR A 50 20.28 30.23 -8.87
C TYR A 50 18.90 30.12 -8.23
N ILE A 51 18.26 31.25 -7.89
CA ILE A 51 16.93 31.28 -7.28
C ILE A 51 15.91 30.53 -8.14
N LYS A 52 15.94 30.73 -9.46
CA LYS A 52 15.04 30.02 -10.40
C LYS A 52 15.24 28.51 -10.37
N SER A 53 16.49 28.06 -10.37
CA SER A 53 16.84 26.64 -10.33
C SER A 53 16.47 26.01 -8.98
N SER A 54 16.78 26.69 -7.88
CA SER A 54 16.46 26.23 -6.53
C SER A 54 14.96 26.17 -6.29
N LEU A 55 14.17 27.16 -6.75
CA LEU A 55 12.71 27.12 -6.68
C LEU A 55 12.11 25.94 -7.48
N ALA A 56 12.69 25.60 -8.62
CA ALA A 56 12.27 24.43 -9.40
C ALA A 56 12.55 23.11 -8.65
N ALA A 57 13.68 23.03 -7.93
CA ALA A 57 14.02 21.88 -7.09
C ALA A 57 13.13 21.80 -5.83
N HIS A 58 12.77 22.94 -5.23
CA HIS A 58 11.84 23.04 -4.10
C HIS A 58 10.37 22.89 -4.51
N HIS A 59 10.06 22.69 -5.79
CA HIS A 59 8.70 22.44 -6.21
C HIS A 59 8.17 21.20 -5.46
N GLU A 60 7.06 21.39 -4.74
CA GLU A 60 6.45 20.38 -3.87
C GLU A 60 6.17 19.04 -4.59
N GLY A 61 6.10 19.04 -5.92
CA GLY A 61 6.07 17.83 -6.75
C GLY A 61 7.38 17.03 -6.70
N VAL A 62 8.54 17.68 -6.79
CA VAL A 62 9.87 17.04 -6.73
C VAL A 62 10.14 16.48 -5.34
N VAL A 63 9.80 17.24 -4.28
CA VAL A 63 9.94 16.77 -2.89
C VAL A 63 9.00 15.59 -2.61
N ARG A 64 7.73 15.65 -3.04
CA ARG A 64 6.79 14.52 -2.92
C ARG A 64 7.23 13.30 -3.72
N CYS A 65 7.74 13.49 -4.94
CA CYS A 65 8.30 12.40 -5.73
C CYS A 65 9.48 11.75 -5.02
N SER A 66 10.41 12.52 -4.47
CA SER A 66 11.54 11.99 -3.70
C SER A 66 11.08 11.19 -2.46
N ILE A 67 10.10 11.69 -1.71
CA ILE A 67 9.54 10.97 -0.55
C ILE A 67 8.85 9.67 -1.01
N PHE A 68 8.11 9.73 -2.11
CA PHE A 68 7.43 8.58 -2.66
C PHE A 68 8.41 7.51 -3.16
N GLU A 69 9.49 7.91 -3.83
CA GLU A 69 10.57 7.02 -4.28
C GLU A 69 11.25 6.32 -3.10
N GLU A 70 11.55 7.06 -2.02
CA GLU A 70 12.10 6.47 -0.80
C GLU A 70 11.13 5.45 -0.18
N LYS A 71 9.84 5.78 -0.14
CA LYS A 71 8.82 4.88 0.41
C LYS A 71 8.63 3.62 -0.44
N VAL A 72 8.70 3.74 -1.77
CA VAL A 72 8.68 2.60 -2.70
C VAL A 72 9.87 1.69 -2.43
N LYS A 73 11.07 2.25 -2.31
CA LYS A 73 12.28 1.47 -2.01
C LYS A 73 12.20 0.73 -0.68
N GLU A 74 11.67 1.37 0.36
CA GLU A 74 11.44 0.74 1.67
C GLU A 74 10.45 -0.43 1.54
N LEU A 75 9.31 -0.20 0.87
CA LEU A 75 8.28 -1.20 0.66
C LEU A 75 8.83 -2.40 -0.14
N GLU A 76 9.58 -2.16 -1.21
CA GLU A 76 10.23 -3.22 -1.98
C GLU A 76 11.20 -4.04 -1.12
N GLY A 77 12.00 -3.39 -0.27
CA GLY A 77 12.89 -4.08 0.67
C GLY A 77 12.14 -4.93 1.70
N THR A 78 11.02 -4.44 2.22
CA THR A 78 10.17 -5.23 3.14
C THR A 78 9.52 -6.41 2.44
N VAL A 79 9.05 -6.25 1.20
CA VAL A 79 8.49 -7.34 0.39
C VAL A 79 9.52 -8.42 0.14
N GLU A 80 10.76 -8.05 -0.20
CA GLU A 80 11.84 -9.01 -0.42
C GLU A 80 12.19 -9.78 0.86
N SER A 81 12.31 -9.07 1.99
CA SER A 81 12.56 -9.69 3.30
C SER A 81 11.46 -10.68 3.70
N LEU A 82 10.20 -10.28 3.54
CA LEU A 82 9.04 -11.14 3.83
C LEU A 82 9.00 -12.35 2.90
N ARG A 83 9.27 -12.17 1.60
CA ARG A 83 9.34 -13.29 0.63
C ARG A 83 10.45 -14.27 0.99
N SER A 84 11.62 -13.78 1.37
CA SER A 84 12.71 -14.64 1.82
C SER A 84 12.31 -15.43 3.07
N ARG A 85 11.63 -14.79 4.03
CA ARG A 85 11.19 -15.46 5.26
C ARG A 85 10.10 -16.51 4.99
N VAL A 86 9.16 -16.23 4.09
CA VAL A 86 8.16 -17.22 3.64
C VAL A 86 8.85 -18.42 3.03
N LYS A 87 9.80 -18.19 2.11
CA LYS A 87 10.55 -19.28 1.46
C LYS A 87 11.34 -20.12 2.46
N GLU A 88 11.97 -19.50 3.45
CA GLU A 88 12.70 -20.20 4.50
C GLU A 88 11.77 -21.03 5.39
N LEU A 89 10.66 -20.44 5.83
CA LEU A 89 9.65 -21.14 6.63
C LEU A 89 8.99 -22.30 5.87
N GLU A 90 8.71 -22.13 4.57
CA GLU A 90 8.19 -23.21 3.72
C GLU A 90 9.19 -24.36 3.58
N ALA A 91 10.49 -24.05 3.47
CA ALA A 91 11.55 -25.06 3.45
C ALA A 91 11.68 -25.78 4.82
N GLU A 92 11.58 -25.04 5.92
CA GLU A 92 11.61 -25.59 7.28
C GLU A 92 10.39 -26.50 7.54
N VAL A 93 9.19 -26.05 7.18
CA VAL A 93 7.95 -26.85 7.27
C VAL A 93 8.04 -28.11 6.41
N SER A 94 8.60 -28.03 5.21
CA SER A 94 8.81 -29.20 4.35
C SER A 94 9.79 -30.18 5.02
N SER A 95 10.91 -29.69 5.54
CA SER A 95 11.92 -30.51 6.22
C SER A 95 11.40 -31.21 7.49
N LEU A 96 10.50 -30.56 8.23
CA LEU A 96 9.88 -31.10 9.44
C LEU A 96 8.73 -32.07 9.15
N LYS A 97 8.13 -32.01 7.96
CA LYS A 97 7.06 -32.92 7.55
C LYS A 97 7.57 -34.29 7.09
N ASP A 98 8.85 -34.37 6.70
CA ASP A 98 9.43 -35.56 6.07
C ASP A 98 10.05 -36.66 6.96
N PRO A 99 10.05 -36.64 8.33
CA PRO A 99 10.46 -37.84 9.09
C PRO A 99 9.40 -38.48 10.00
N ASN A 100 8.12 -38.06 10.02
CA ASN A 100 7.14 -38.66 10.95
C ASN A 100 5.77 -39.05 10.35
N THR A 101 5.76 -39.62 9.15
CA THR A 101 4.66 -40.48 8.69
C THR A 101 5.22 -41.76 8.09
N SER A 102 5.75 -42.63 8.95
CA SER A 102 6.17 -43.97 8.56
C SER A 102 5.93 -44.97 9.70
N HIS A 103 4.66 -45.32 9.91
CA HIS A 103 4.32 -46.67 10.39
C HIS A 103 3.67 -47.43 9.24
N PRO A 104 4.42 -48.25 8.48
CA PRO A 104 3.87 -49.28 7.63
C PRO A 104 3.93 -50.62 8.37
N SER A 105 2.79 -51.11 8.85
CA SER A 105 2.67 -52.51 9.27
C SER A 105 1.77 -53.24 8.28
N GLN A 106 2.48 -53.95 7.40
CA GLN A 106 2.19 -54.91 6.34
C GLN A 106 0.80 -55.55 6.13
N PRO A 107 0.56 -56.03 4.88
CA PRO A 107 -0.56 -56.89 4.49
C PRO A 107 -0.30 -58.37 4.84
N GLN A 108 -1.32 -59.08 5.34
CA GLN A 108 -1.38 -60.54 5.30
C GLN A 108 -2.67 -61.00 4.61
N GLN A 109 -2.48 -61.78 3.55
CA GLN A 109 -3.49 -62.51 2.79
C GLN A 109 -3.90 -63.83 3.47
N GLN A 110 -5.03 -64.36 2.98
CA GLN A 110 -5.68 -65.68 3.17
C GLN A 110 -6.76 -65.66 4.27
N SER A 111 -8.03 -65.96 4.02
CA SER A 111 -8.63 -66.98 3.13
C SER A 111 -10.13 -66.74 2.88
N SER A 112 -10.62 -67.01 1.67
CA SER A 112 -12.05 -67.19 1.29
C SER A 112 -12.58 -68.57 1.81
N PRO A 113 -13.88 -68.97 1.72
CA PRO A 113 -14.94 -68.47 0.80
C PRO A 113 -16.40 -68.43 1.31
N ALA A 114 -17.28 -68.04 0.37
CA ALA A 114 -18.74 -68.23 0.32
C ALA A 114 -19.57 -67.20 1.13
N THR A 115 -20.67 -66.61 0.64
CA THR A 115 -21.74 -67.18 -0.19
C THR A 115 -22.52 -66.05 -0.87
N THR A 116 -22.77 -66.22 -2.16
CA THR A 116 -23.78 -65.54 -2.96
C THR A 116 -25.18 -65.80 -2.41
N ALA A 117 -25.93 -64.75 -2.04
CA ALA A 117 -27.40 -64.70 -2.14
C ALA A 117 -27.93 -63.31 -1.76
N ALA A 118 -28.25 -62.48 -2.76
CA ALA A 118 -29.46 -61.65 -2.72
C ALA A 118 -30.69 -62.60 -2.76
N PRO A 119 -31.92 -62.22 -2.39
CA PRO A 119 -32.49 -60.86 -2.40
C PRO A 119 -33.35 -60.53 -1.16
N THR A 120 -33.89 -59.30 -1.08
CA THR A 120 -35.32 -58.98 -0.77
C THR A 120 -35.45 -57.47 -0.51
N ILE A 121 -36.03 -56.78 -1.49
CA ILE A 121 -36.83 -55.55 -1.30
C ILE A 121 -38.25 -56.05 -0.93
N PRO A 122 -39.14 -55.33 -0.20
CA PRO A 122 -39.69 -54.06 -0.72
C PRO A 122 -40.27 -53.05 0.32
N VAL A 123 -40.80 -51.95 -0.22
CA VAL A 123 -41.82 -51.01 0.32
C VAL A 123 -41.37 -50.13 1.52
N THR A 124 -41.67 -48.83 1.64
CA THR A 124 -42.77 -48.01 1.13
C THR A 124 -42.41 -46.52 1.16
N ALA A 125 -42.98 -45.80 0.19
CA ALA A 125 -43.20 -44.38 0.03
C ALA A 125 -43.07 -43.44 1.23
N THR A 126 -42.73 -42.17 0.94
CA THR A 126 -43.61 -40.97 1.07
C THR A 126 -42.68 -39.75 0.95
N SER A 127 -42.72 -39.02 -0.19
CA SER A 127 -43.46 -37.75 -0.38
C SER A 127 -42.90 -36.65 0.53
N THR A 128 -42.54 -35.43 0.16
CA THR A 128 -42.59 -34.58 -1.05
C THR A 128 -41.84 -33.29 -0.63
N PRO A 129 -41.32 -32.47 -1.57
CA PRO A 129 -40.42 -31.36 -1.29
C PRO A 129 -41.17 -30.05 -1.04
N ALA A 130 -40.48 -29.08 -0.44
CA ALA A 130 -40.81 -27.65 -0.51
C ALA A 130 -39.45 -26.91 -0.45
N SER A 131 -39.00 -26.20 -1.50
CA SER A 131 -39.47 -24.87 -1.95
C SER A 131 -39.62 -23.94 -0.73
N ASP A 132 -39.00 -22.77 -0.65
CA ASP A 132 -38.74 -21.78 -1.70
C ASP A 132 -37.81 -20.65 -1.11
N PRO A 133 -37.66 -19.43 -1.68
CA PRO A 133 -36.36 -18.96 -2.17
C PRO A 133 -35.94 -17.59 -1.57
N ALA A 134 -34.89 -17.05 -2.20
CA ALA A 134 -34.47 -15.66 -2.30
C ALA A 134 -35.42 -14.54 -1.82
N ILE A 135 -34.86 -13.61 -1.02
CA ILE A 135 -34.75 -12.18 -1.34
C ILE A 135 -33.34 -11.74 -0.96
#